data_AF-A0A2J7PXD4-F1
#
_entry.id   AF-A0A2J7PXD4-F1
#
_cell.length_a   1.000
_cell.length_b   1.000
_cell.length_c   1.000
_cell.angle_alpha   90.00
_cell.angle_beta   90.00
_cell.angle_gamma   90.00
#
_symmetry.space_group_name_H-M   'P 1'
#
loop_
_entity.id
_entity.type
_entity.pdbx_description
1 polymer ?
#
loop_
_entity_poly.entity_id
_entity_poly.type
_entity_poly.pdbx_seq_one_letter_code
_entity_poly.pdbx_strand_id
1 'polypeptide(L)'
;MCEVTTPGFQKYHERLQTFILWFIDAASFIDADDDHWRFFMIYEKYSQDGNTCYAVAGYATVYEYYAYPDNTRPRISQMLVLPPFQRIGLGAQLLDSIYRHYASQPRVVDITVEDPSDEFQRLRDFLDARNCSRLPSFKACMLQEGFQENMAAEAKSKLKINKKQARRVYEILRLRMTDIHNGEQYRRYRLDVKNRLNIPYQKEQQELKRYKERYKDGDIQAALSFADPSQRLESLDRQYREVEAQYLHVLQRLESL
;
A
#
# COMPACT_ATOMS: atom_id res chain seq x y z
N MET A 1 -11.61 3.03 -17.70
CA MET A 1 -11.72 1.66 -17.18
C MET A 1 -12.19 0.79 -18.34
N CYS A 2 -11.56 -0.35 -18.54
CA CYS A 2 -11.93 -1.35 -19.52
C CYS A 2 -12.26 -2.67 -18.79
N GLU A 3 -13.04 -3.49 -19.46
CA GLU A 3 -13.44 -4.83 -19.02
C GLU A 3 -13.02 -5.85 -20.09
N VAL A 4 -12.95 -7.12 -19.73
CA VAL A 4 -12.66 -8.21 -20.69
C VAL A 4 -13.65 -8.19 -21.86
N THR A 5 -14.91 -7.89 -21.56
CA THR A 5 -16.02 -7.78 -22.53
C THR A 5 -15.88 -6.60 -23.50
N THR A 6 -14.94 -5.68 -23.26
CA THR A 6 -14.72 -4.52 -24.14
C THR A 6 -14.21 -5.01 -25.50
N PRO A 7 -14.88 -4.64 -26.63
CA PRO A 7 -14.51 -5.15 -27.95
C PRO A 7 -13.03 -4.96 -28.29
N GLY A 8 -12.34 -6.06 -28.58
CA GLY A 8 -10.91 -6.08 -28.93
C GLY A 8 -9.93 -5.90 -27.77
N PHE A 9 -10.40 -5.70 -26.53
CA PHE A 9 -9.55 -5.44 -25.38
C PHE A 9 -8.75 -6.68 -24.92
N GLN A 10 -9.34 -7.87 -24.94
CA GLN A 10 -8.64 -9.11 -24.56
C GLN A 10 -7.34 -9.31 -25.35
N LYS A 11 -7.44 -9.29 -26.70
CA LYS A 11 -6.27 -9.37 -27.59
C LYS A 11 -5.27 -8.23 -27.38
N TYR A 12 -5.76 -7.05 -26.99
CA TYR A 12 -4.91 -5.91 -26.69
C TYR A 12 -4.14 -6.11 -25.38
N HIS A 13 -4.82 -6.57 -24.32
CA HIS A 13 -4.21 -6.90 -23.04
C HIS A 13 -3.21 -8.05 -23.17
N GLU A 14 -3.49 -9.07 -23.98
CA GLU A 14 -2.55 -10.17 -24.25
C GLU A 14 -1.20 -9.70 -24.79
N ARG A 15 -1.17 -8.63 -25.60
CA ARG A 15 0.08 -8.02 -26.07
C ARG A 15 0.77 -7.20 -24.98
N LEU A 16 -0.02 -6.57 -24.11
CA LEU A 16 0.47 -5.69 -23.06
C LEU A 16 0.99 -6.45 -21.83
N GLN A 17 0.39 -7.58 -21.46
CA GLN A 17 0.79 -8.37 -20.30
C GLN A 17 2.19 -8.96 -20.45
N THR A 18 2.76 -9.06 -21.65
CA THR A 18 4.17 -9.46 -21.79
C THR A 18 5.11 -8.50 -21.05
N PHE A 19 4.76 -7.21 -20.97
CA PHE A 19 5.59 -6.21 -20.30
C PHE A 19 5.69 -6.44 -18.78
N ILE A 20 4.68 -7.00 -18.12
CA ILE A 20 4.75 -7.22 -16.66
C ILE A 20 5.82 -8.23 -16.28
N LEU A 21 6.10 -9.23 -17.12
CA LEU A 21 7.15 -10.22 -16.88
C LEU A 21 8.56 -9.60 -16.83
N TRP A 22 8.75 -8.44 -17.45
CA TRP A 22 10.04 -7.73 -17.47
C TRP A 22 10.19 -6.71 -16.36
N PHE A 23 9.08 -6.20 -15.81
CA PHE A 23 9.09 -5.02 -14.93
C PHE A 23 8.48 -5.25 -13.55
N ILE A 24 7.79 -6.36 -13.34
CA ILE A 24 7.19 -6.72 -12.05
C ILE A 24 7.76 -8.07 -11.63
N ASP A 25 8.43 -8.09 -10.49
CA ASP A 25 8.97 -9.32 -9.91
C ASP A 25 7.82 -10.25 -9.48
N ALA A 26 8.03 -11.56 -9.64
CA ALA A 26 7.04 -12.61 -9.39
C ALA A 26 5.68 -12.43 -10.12
N ALA A 27 5.65 -11.67 -11.22
CA ALA A 27 4.43 -11.47 -12.00
C ALA A 27 3.98 -12.76 -12.69
N SER A 28 2.67 -12.97 -12.73
CA SER A 28 2.01 -14.04 -13.47
C SER A 28 0.90 -13.47 -14.35
N PHE A 29 0.56 -14.18 -15.43
CA PHE A 29 -0.59 -13.80 -16.23
C PHE A 29 -1.88 -14.06 -15.44
N ILE A 30 -2.85 -13.17 -15.63
CA ILE A 30 -4.16 -13.28 -15.02
C ILE A 30 -5.09 -14.14 -15.89
N ASP A 31 -6.09 -14.74 -15.26
CA ASP A 31 -7.18 -15.38 -15.98
C ASP A 31 -8.09 -14.31 -16.61
N ALA A 32 -8.01 -14.19 -17.93
CA ALA A 32 -8.76 -13.19 -18.67
C ALA A 32 -10.25 -13.54 -18.79
N ASP A 33 -10.69 -14.75 -18.44
CA ASP A 33 -12.10 -15.15 -18.55
C ASP A 33 -12.92 -14.80 -17.29
N ASP A 34 -12.27 -14.33 -16.21
CA ASP A 34 -12.93 -13.89 -14.98
C ASP A 34 -13.43 -12.43 -15.09
N ASP A 35 -14.73 -12.23 -14.88
CA ASP A 35 -15.45 -10.95 -14.99
C ASP A 35 -15.23 -9.99 -13.80
N HIS A 36 -14.53 -10.44 -12.77
CA HIS A 36 -14.14 -9.63 -11.61
C HIS A 36 -12.89 -8.78 -11.86
N TRP A 37 -12.20 -8.97 -13.00
CA TRP A 37 -11.06 -8.14 -13.38
C TRP A 37 -11.48 -6.80 -13.98
N ARG A 38 -10.93 -5.72 -13.44
CA ARG A 38 -11.02 -4.36 -13.97
C ARG A 38 -9.66 -3.87 -14.43
N PHE A 39 -9.66 -3.18 -15.57
CA PHE A 39 -8.44 -2.66 -16.18
C PHE A 39 -8.47 -1.14 -16.23
N PHE A 40 -7.46 -0.50 -15.66
CA PHE A 40 -7.29 0.95 -15.70
C PHE A 40 -6.14 1.28 -16.64
N MET A 41 -6.47 1.89 -17.78
CA MET A 41 -5.52 2.24 -18.83
C MET A 41 -5.18 3.73 -18.78
N ILE A 42 -3.92 4.08 -19.06
CA ILE A 42 -3.51 5.46 -19.31
C ILE A 42 -2.87 5.56 -20.70
N TYR A 43 -3.33 6.56 -21.47
CA TYR A 43 -2.87 6.81 -22.83
C TYR A 43 -2.36 8.24 -22.96
N GLU A 44 -1.30 8.42 -23.74
CA GLU A 44 -0.88 9.69 -24.28
C GLU A 44 -1.64 9.96 -25.58
N LYS A 45 -2.29 11.13 -25.67
CA LYS A 45 -2.93 11.60 -26.90
C LYS A 45 -1.90 12.34 -27.74
N TYR A 46 -1.74 11.94 -29.00
CA TYR A 46 -0.86 12.63 -29.95
C TYR A 46 -1.53 12.77 -31.32
N SER A 47 -0.97 13.61 -32.19
CA SER A 47 -1.46 13.81 -33.55
C SER A 47 -0.46 13.27 -34.55
N GLN A 48 -0.92 12.45 -35.48
CA GLN A 48 -0.10 11.90 -36.57
C GLN A 48 -0.90 12.00 -37.88
N ASP A 49 -0.31 12.67 -38.88
CA ASP A 49 -0.93 12.86 -40.20
C ASP A 49 -2.35 13.47 -40.15
N GLY A 50 -2.57 14.40 -39.22
CA GLY A 50 -3.87 15.06 -39.00
C GLY A 50 -4.88 14.22 -38.20
N ASN A 51 -4.56 12.98 -37.85
CA ASN A 51 -5.40 12.10 -37.06
C ASN A 51 -4.99 12.11 -35.58
N THR A 52 -5.99 12.05 -34.70
CA THR A 52 -5.77 11.84 -33.27
C THR A 52 -5.45 10.37 -33.01
N CYS A 53 -4.29 10.11 -32.42
CA CYS A 53 -3.80 8.79 -32.05
C CYS A 53 -3.58 8.71 -30.53
N TYR A 54 -3.49 7.48 -30.02
CA TYR A 54 -3.34 7.19 -28.60
C TYR A 54 -2.22 6.17 -28.38
N ALA A 55 -1.16 6.56 -27.67
CA ALA A 55 -0.08 5.68 -27.28
C ALA A 55 -0.32 5.19 -25.85
N VAL A 56 -0.12 3.91 -25.57
CA VAL A 56 -0.26 3.40 -24.20
C VAL A 56 0.92 3.88 -23.35
N ALA A 57 0.62 4.49 -22.22
CA ALA A 57 1.63 4.92 -21.26
C ALA A 57 1.74 3.97 -20.05
N GLY A 58 0.69 3.21 -19.76
CA GLY A 58 0.67 2.25 -18.66
C GLY A 58 -0.71 1.68 -18.40
N TYR A 59 -0.78 0.76 -17.44
CA TYR A 59 -2.03 0.18 -16.98
C TYR A 59 -1.96 -0.34 -15.55
N ALA A 60 -3.12 -0.62 -14.97
CA ALA A 60 -3.26 -1.38 -13.74
C ALA A 60 -4.41 -2.38 -13.84
N THR A 61 -4.27 -3.51 -13.17
CA THR A 61 -5.31 -4.53 -12.99
C THR A 61 -5.81 -4.52 -11.56
N VAL A 62 -7.12 -4.64 -11.40
CA VAL A 62 -7.77 -4.67 -10.09
C VAL A 62 -8.75 -5.84 -10.08
N TYR A 63 -8.64 -6.71 -9.07
CA TYR A 63 -9.59 -7.79 -8.86
C TYR A 63 -10.64 -7.40 -7.84
N GLU A 64 -11.91 -7.56 -8.17
CA GLU A 64 -13.03 -7.20 -7.29
C GLU A 64 -13.44 -8.38 -6.40
N TYR A 65 -12.74 -8.57 -5.27
CA TYR A 65 -13.11 -9.63 -4.33
C TYR A 65 -14.48 -9.38 -3.70
N TYR A 66 -15.28 -10.43 -3.58
CA TYR A 66 -16.48 -10.40 -2.75
C TYR A 66 -16.13 -10.15 -1.29
N ALA A 67 -16.86 -9.23 -0.67
CA ALA A 67 -16.80 -8.93 0.76
C ALA A 67 -18.20 -9.07 1.36
N TYR A 68 -18.37 -10.05 2.24
CA TYR A 68 -19.64 -10.31 2.91
C TYR A 68 -20.23 -9.04 3.59
N PRO A 69 -21.56 -8.83 3.59
CA PRO A 69 -22.59 -9.68 2.95
C PRO A 69 -22.86 -9.38 1.47
N ASP A 70 -22.61 -8.15 1.00
CA ASP A 70 -23.04 -7.70 -0.33
C ASP A 70 -22.14 -6.58 -0.87
N ASN A 71 -20.87 -6.64 -0.50
CA ASN A 71 -19.88 -5.62 -0.78
C ASN A 71 -18.74 -6.15 -1.65
N THR A 72 -17.89 -5.23 -2.11
CA THR A 72 -16.68 -5.55 -2.86
C THR A 72 -15.44 -4.98 -2.16
N ARG A 73 -14.33 -5.69 -2.33
CA ARG A 73 -12.99 -5.28 -1.89
C ARG A 73 -12.05 -5.35 -3.10
N PRO A 74 -11.89 -4.24 -3.84
CA PRO A 74 -10.94 -4.17 -4.93
C PRO A 74 -9.52 -4.41 -4.42
N ARG A 75 -8.77 -5.29 -5.08
CA ARG A 75 -7.34 -5.52 -4.85
C ARG A 75 -6.57 -5.14 -6.11
N ILE A 76 -5.76 -4.10 -6.02
CA ILE A 76 -4.81 -3.75 -7.08
C ILE A 76 -3.80 -4.89 -7.15
N SER A 77 -3.73 -5.57 -8.29
CA SER A 77 -2.85 -6.72 -8.48
C SER A 77 -1.59 -6.28 -9.19
N GLN A 78 -1.71 -5.77 -10.41
CA GLN A 78 -0.57 -5.37 -11.23
C GLN A 78 -0.71 -3.89 -11.57
N MET A 79 0.40 -3.14 -11.51
CA MET A 79 0.42 -1.75 -11.95
C MET A 79 1.76 -1.45 -12.62
N LEU A 80 1.70 -0.98 -13.86
CA LEU A 80 2.87 -0.70 -14.67
C LEU A 80 2.70 0.65 -15.39
N VAL A 81 3.67 1.52 -15.21
CA VAL A 81 3.91 2.64 -16.13
C VAL A 81 5.09 2.27 -17.00
N LEU A 82 4.93 2.32 -18.30
CA LEU A 82 5.97 1.90 -19.24
C LEU A 82 7.21 2.79 -19.08
N PRO A 83 8.43 2.25 -19.24
CA PRO A 83 9.68 2.96 -18.95
C PRO A 83 9.81 4.37 -19.53
N PRO A 84 9.41 4.65 -20.79
CA PRO A 84 9.48 6.00 -21.37
C PRO A 84 8.63 7.05 -20.64
N PHE A 85 7.63 6.61 -19.89
CA PHE A 85 6.64 7.47 -19.22
C PHE A 85 6.76 7.44 -17.68
N GLN A 86 7.85 6.88 -17.15
CA GLN A 86 8.08 6.85 -15.71
C GLN A 86 8.59 8.21 -15.19
N ARG A 87 8.52 8.41 -13.87
CA ARG A 87 9.04 9.58 -13.14
C ARG A 87 8.43 10.95 -13.51
N ILE A 88 7.41 10.98 -14.37
CA ILE A 88 6.65 12.21 -14.73
C ILE A 88 5.30 12.33 -14.00
N GLY A 89 5.04 11.47 -13.01
CA GLY A 89 3.84 11.53 -12.16
C GLY A 89 2.63 10.71 -12.63
N LEU A 90 2.72 10.02 -13.78
CA LEU A 90 1.61 9.20 -14.31
C LEU A 90 1.17 8.08 -13.37
N GLY A 91 2.10 7.44 -12.65
CA GLY A 91 1.75 6.43 -11.66
C GLY A 91 0.84 7.00 -10.56
N ALA A 92 1.13 8.22 -10.10
CA ALA A 92 0.29 8.89 -9.10
C ALA A 92 -1.10 9.19 -9.66
N GLN A 93 -1.17 9.67 -10.91
CA GLN A 93 -2.45 9.96 -11.57
C GLN A 93 -3.29 8.70 -11.80
N LEU A 94 -2.65 7.58 -12.18
CA LEU A 94 -3.32 6.31 -12.39
C LEU A 94 -3.90 5.76 -11.08
N LEU A 95 -3.10 5.74 -10.00
CA LEU A 95 -3.57 5.30 -8.69
C LEU A 95 -4.67 6.21 -8.11
N ASP A 96 -4.52 7.53 -8.26
CA ASP A 96 -5.54 8.51 -7.85
C ASP A 96 -6.84 8.35 -8.64
N SER A 97 -6.76 7.97 -9.92
CA SER A 97 -7.95 7.67 -10.74
C SER A 97 -8.67 6.40 -10.29
N ILE A 98 -7.93 5.35 -9.91
CA ILE A 98 -8.49 4.13 -9.30
C ILE A 98 -9.21 4.48 -8.00
N TYR A 99 -8.57 5.29 -7.14
CA TYR A 99 -9.18 5.73 -5.89
C TYR A 99 -10.49 6.50 -6.10
N ARG A 100 -10.50 7.48 -7.02
CA ARG A 100 -11.73 8.24 -7.32
C ARG A 100 -12.84 7.34 -7.85
N HIS A 101 -12.51 6.37 -8.69
CA HIS A 101 -13.47 5.43 -9.26
C HIS A 101 -14.13 4.56 -8.18
N TYR A 102 -13.37 4.06 -7.21
CA TYR A 102 -13.92 3.20 -6.15
C TYR A 102 -14.47 3.99 -4.95
N ALA A 103 -14.00 5.21 -4.72
CA ALA A 103 -14.54 6.09 -3.69
C ALA A 103 -15.98 6.53 -4.00
N SER A 104 -16.35 6.66 -5.28
CA SER A 104 -17.73 6.96 -5.69
C SER A 104 -18.70 5.79 -5.51
N GLN A 105 -18.19 4.57 -5.25
CA GLN A 105 -19.01 3.37 -5.12
C GLN A 105 -19.32 3.06 -3.65
N PRO A 106 -20.61 2.96 -3.26
CA PRO A 106 -20.98 2.72 -1.87
C PRO A 106 -20.69 1.28 -1.42
N ARG A 107 -20.78 0.29 -2.33
CA ARG A 107 -20.54 -1.14 -2.04
C ARG A 107 -19.07 -1.49 -1.83
N VAL A 108 -18.14 -0.58 -2.13
CA VAL A 108 -16.71 -0.81 -1.92
C VAL A 108 -16.35 -0.56 -0.46
N VAL A 109 -15.74 -1.55 0.17
CA VAL A 109 -15.36 -1.50 1.60
C VAL A 109 -14.02 -0.78 1.79
N ASP A 110 -12.99 -1.25 1.12
CA ASP A 110 -11.64 -0.69 1.11
C ASP A 110 -10.87 -1.23 -0.11
N ILE A 111 -9.78 -0.53 -0.47
CA ILE A 111 -8.89 -0.89 -1.57
C ILE A 111 -7.63 -1.53 -0.98
N THR A 112 -7.34 -2.75 -1.43
CA THR A 112 -6.16 -3.51 -1.05
C THR A 112 -5.17 -3.58 -2.21
N VAL A 113 -3.95 -4.01 -1.92
CA VAL A 113 -2.89 -4.18 -2.92
C VAL A 113 -2.25 -5.55 -2.66
N GLU A 114 -2.02 -6.28 -3.73
CA GLU A 114 -1.28 -7.54 -3.74
C GLU A 114 0.22 -7.25 -3.68
N ASP A 115 0.88 -7.76 -2.65
CA ASP A 115 2.34 -7.72 -2.44
C ASP A 115 3.05 -6.46 -3.02
N PRO A 116 2.76 -5.27 -2.47
CA PRO A 116 3.24 -4.01 -3.03
C PRO A 116 4.78 -3.94 -2.98
N SER A 117 5.39 -3.56 -4.10
CA SER A 117 6.81 -3.20 -4.13
C SER A 117 7.09 -1.93 -3.32
N ASP A 118 8.36 -1.72 -2.96
CA ASP A 118 8.76 -0.50 -2.24
C ASP A 118 8.47 0.78 -3.05
N GLU A 119 8.65 0.77 -4.38
CA GLU A 119 8.24 1.90 -5.24
C GLU A 119 6.74 2.17 -5.14
N PHE A 120 5.92 1.12 -5.24
CA PHE A 120 4.48 1.25 -5.18
C PHE A 120 4.03 1.75 -3.81
N GLN A 121 4.60 1.21 -2.73
CA GLN A 121 4.27 1.62 -1.38
C GLN A 121 4.62 3.10 -1.16
N ARG A 122 5.78 3.58 -1.63
CA ARG A 122 6.14 5.02 -1.57
C ARG A 122 5.13 5.89 -2.32
N LEU A 123 4.70 5.46 -3.50
CA LEU A 123 3.69 6.17 -4.29
C LEU A 123 2.34 6.23 -3.54
N ARG A 124 1.91 5.09 -3.00
CA ARG A 124 0.67 4.94 -2.24
C ARG A 124 0.68 5.82 -1.00
N ASP A 125 1.76 5.79 -0.22
CA ASP A 125 1.91 6.59 0.99
C ASP A 125 1.85 8.09 0.72
N PHE A 126 2.48 8.54 -0.36
CA PHE A 126 2.42 9.94 -0.77
C PHE A 126 0.98 10.38 -1.08
N LEU A 127 0.24 9.61 -1.87
CA LEU A 127 -1.14 9.93 -2.21
C LEU A 127 -2.05 9.84 -0.98
N ASP A 128 -1.93 8.79 -0.19
CA ASP A 128 -2.76 8.56 0.98
C ASP A 128 -2.47 9.61 2.06
N ALA A 129 -1.20 9.96 2.32
CA ALA A 129 -0.84 11.03 3.25
C ALA A 129 -1.35 12.39 2.78
N ARG A 130 -1.24 12.70 1.48
CA ARG A 130 -1.80 13.93 0.91
C ARG A 130 -3.31 13.99 1.10
N ASN A 131 -4.03 12.91 0.82
CA ASN A 131 -5.49 12.86 0.90
C ASN A 131 -5.97 12.86 2.37
N CYS A 132 -5.34 12.06 3.25
CA CYS A 132 -5.66 12.02 4.67
C CYS A 132 -5.32 13.32 5.40
N SER A 133 -4.30 14.09 4.97
CA SER A 133 -3.97 15.37 5.60
C SER A 133 -5.11 16.39 5.59
N ARG A 134 -6.07 16.22 4.66
CA ARG A 134 -7.26 17.06 4.52
C ARG A 134 -8.42 16.63 5.43
N LEU A 135 -8.29 15.47 6.09
CA LEU A 135 -9.32 14.90 6.95
C LEU A 135 -9.24 15.48 8.38
N PRO A 136 -10.38 15.79 9.01
CA PRO A 136 -10.46 16.22 10.40
C PRO A 136 -9.72 15.31 11.40
N SER A 137 -9.84 13.98 11.27
CA SER A 137 -9.20 13.04 12.19
C SER A 137 -7.67 13.02 12.08
N PHE A 138 -7.08 13.60 11.04
CA PHE A 138 -5.62 13.65 10.83
C PHE A 138 -5.02 15.05 11.06
N LYS A 139 -5.76 15.95 11.74
CA LYS A 139 -5.21 17.25 12.17
C LYS A 139 -4.16 17.08 13.27
N ALA A 140 -3.29 18.08 13.41
CA ALA A 140 -2.13 18.06 14.33
C ALA A 140 -2.50 17.69 15.79
N CYS A 141 -3.61 18.21 16.32
CA CYS A 141 -4.08 17.87 17.66
C CYS A 141 -4.37 16.37 17.83
N MET A 142 -5.10 15.77 16.89
CA MET A 142 -5.46 14.35 16.91
C MET A 142 -4.23 13.47 16.73
N LEU A 143 -3.27 13.88 15.88
CA LEU A 143 -2.05 13.10 15.64
C LEU A 143 -1.22 12.93 16.92
N GLN A 144 -1.11 13.98 17.74
CA GLN A 144 -0.33 13.96 18.99
C GLN A 144 -0.89 12.98 20.04
N GLU A 145 -2.20 12.74 20.04
CA GLU A 145 -2.88 11.86 20.99
C GLU A 145 -2.62 10.37 20.75
N GLY A 146 -2.11 9.97 19.58
CA GLY A 146 -1.94 8.56 19.23
C GLY A 146 -2.78 8.15 18.02
N PHE A 147 -2.59 6.92 17.55
CA PHE A 147 -3.44 6.37 16.50
C PHE A 147 -4.80 5.98 17.08
N GLN A 148 -5.86 6.58 16.55
CA GLN A 148 -7.24 6.35 17.01
C GLN A 148 -8.06 5.59 15.95
N GLU A 149 -9.07 4.83 16.39
CA GLU A 149 -9.94 4.07 15.46
C GLU A 149 -10.78 4.98 14.57
N ASN A 150 -11.09 6.21 15.01
CA ASN A 150 -11.79 7.21 14.19
C ASN A 150 -10.99 7.58 12.93
N MET A 151 -9.65 7.64 12.99
CA MET A 151 -8.77 7.91 11.86
C MET A 151 -8.92 6.81 10.80
N ALA A 152 -8.93 5.55 11.25
CA ALA A 152 -9.13 4.41 10.37
C ALA A 152 -10.54 4.39 9.77
N ALA A 153 -11.57 4.68 10.58
CA ALA A 153 -12.96 4.72 10.14
C ALA A 153 -13.22 5.86 9.13
N GLU A 154 -12.64 7.04 9.35
CA GLU A 154 -12.76 8.19 8.44
C GLU A 154 -12.00 7.94 7.13
N ALA A 155 -10.76 7.45 7.21
CA ALA A 155 -9.97 7.10 6.02
C ALA A 155 -10.64 5.98 5.20
N LYS A 156 -11.25 4.99 5.87
CA LYS A 156 -11.99 3.92 5.20
C LYS A 156 -13.28 4.43 4.54
N SER A 157 -14.08 5.21 5.25
CA SER A 157 -15.37 5.68 4.73
C SER A 157 -15.21 6.67 3.57
N LYS A 158 -14.30 7.64 3.68
CA LYS A 158 -14.12 8.71 2.68
C LYS A 158 -13.17 8.36 1.56
N LEU A 159 -12.11 7.60 1.83
CA LEU A 159 -11.01 7.35 0.89
C LEU A 159 -10.84 5.85 0.56
N LYS A 160 -11.66 4.96 1.15
CA LYS A 160 -11.57 3.51 0.98
C LYS A 160 -10.18 2.95 1.37
N ILE A 161 -9.50 3.58 2.32
CA ILE A 161 -8.17 3.17 2.79
C ILE A 161 -8.32 2.08 3.88
N ASN A 162 -7.55 0.99 3.76
CA ASN A 162 -7.49 -0.07 4.76
C ASN A 162 -6.83 0.43 6.07
N LYS A 163 -7.27 -0.07 7.22
CA LYS A 163 -6.68 0.18 8.55
C LYS A 163 -5.15 0.07 8.62
N LYS A 164 -4.54 -0.95 7.98
CA LYS A 164 -3.06 -1.09 7.96
C LYS A 164 -2.41 0.13 7.30
N GLN A 165 -2.96 0.57 6.18
CA GLN A 165 -2.47 1.72 5.44
C GLN A 165 -2.77 3.04 6.18
N ALA A 166 -3.95 3.17 6.78
CA ALA A 166 -4.30 4.34 7.61
C ALA A 166 -3.34 4.51 8.81
N ARG A 167 -2.93 3.40 9.45
CA ARG A 167 -1.90 3.42 10.52
C ARG A 167 -0.55 3.91 9.99
N ARG A 168 -0.15 3.47 8.80
CA ARG A 168 1.10 3.89 8.16
C ARG A 168 1.09 5.38 7.81
N VAL A 169 -0.01 5.87 7.25
CA VAL A 169 -0.24 7.30 6.95
C VAL A 169 -0.22 8.15 8.22
N TYR A 170 -0.84 7.66 9.29
CA TYR A 170 -0.77 8.30 10.59
C TYR A 170 0.69 8.48 11.06
N GLU A 171 1.53 7.45 10.94
CA GLU A 171 2.94 7.54 11.34
C GLU A 171 3.71 8.58 10.50
N ILE A 172 3.47 8.64 9.19
CA ILE A 172 4.07 9.64 8.29
C ILE A 172 3.67 11.06 8.72
N LEU A 173 2.38 11.30 8.92
CA LEU A 173 1.88 12.62 9.31
C LEU A 173 2.30 12.99 10.74
N ARG A 174 2.40 12.01 11.65
CA ARG A 174 2.93 12.18 13.02
C ARG A 174 4.40 12.59 12.98
N LEU A 175 5.22 11.95 12.14
CA LEU A 175 6.63 12.30 11.96
C LEU A 175 6.78 13.74 11.47
N ARG A 176 5.95 14.17 10.51
CA ARG A 176 5.96 15.56 10.00
C ARG A 176 5.77 16.61 11.10
N MET A 177 5.00 16.28 12.13
CA MET A 177 4.68 17.18 13.24
C MET A 177 5.64 17.02 14.44
N THR A 178 6.51 16.02 14.40
CA THR A 178 7.44 15.73 15.50
C THR A 178 8.72 16.53 15.29
N ASP A 179 9.08 17.35 16.27
CA ASP A 179 10.39 18.00 16.25
C ASP A 179 11.48 16.97 16.53
N ILE A 180 12.29 16.67 15.51
CA ILE A 180 13.39 15.69 15.57
C ILE A 180 14.51 16.19 16.50
N HIS A 181 14.64 17.50 16.70
CA HIS A 181 15.62 18.09 17.62
C HIS A 181 15.16 18.00 19.08
N ASN A 182 13.87 17.78 19.32
CA ASN A 182 13.34 17.52 20.65
C ASN A 182 13.43 16.03 21.00
N GLY A 183 14.44 15.67 21.82
CA GLY A 183 14.72 14.29 22.19
C GLY A 183 13.55 13.56 22.86
N GLU A 184 12.67 14.25 23.59
CA GLU A 184 11.51 13.61 24.22
C GLU A 184 10.41 13.29 23.20
N GLN A 185 10.06 14.26 22.35
CA GLN A 185 9.05 14.06 21.31
C GLN A 185 9.47 12.97 20.32
N TYR A 186 10.72 13.04 19.84
CA TYR A 186 11.26 12.04 18.94
C TYR A 186 11.32 10.66 19.59
N ARG A 187 11.70 10.56 20.88
CA ARG A 187 11.67 9.29 21.62
C ARG A 187 10.26 8.71 21.70
N ARG A 188 9.24 9.54 21.98
CA ARG A 188 7.83 9.10 22.05
C ARG A 188 7.35 8.56 20.70
N TYR A 189 7.63 9.27 19.62
CA TYR A 189 7.32 8.83 18.25
C TYR A 189 8.01 7.49 17.92
N ARG A 190 9.33 7.42 18.14
CA ARG A 190 10.13 6.22 17.86
C ARG A 190 9.62 5.00 18.61
N LEU A 191 9.25 5.16 19.88
CA LEU A 191 8.70 4.06 20.68
C LEU A 191 7.35 3.59 20.14
N ASP A 192 6.45 4.48 19.70
CA ASP A 192 5.16 4.07 19.12
C ASP A 192 5.35 3.23 17.85
N VAL A 193 6.23 3.66 16.93
CA VAL A 193 6.53 2.91 15.70
C VAL A 193 7.20 1.58 16.00
N LYS A 194 8.20 1.56 16.90
CA LYS A 194 8.88 0.32 17.31
C LYS A 194 7.92 -0.66 17.99
N ASN A 195 7.00 -0.18 18.83
CA ASN A 195 5.99 -1.02 19.44
C ASN A 195 5.11 -1.68 18.39
N ARG A 196 4.65 -0.94 17.36
CA ARG A 196 3.93 -1.52 16.22
C ARG A 196 4.75 -2.59 15.50
N LEU A 197 6.00 -2.27 15.12
CA LEU A 197 6.90 -3.19 14.41
C LEU A 197 7.20 -4.46 15.22
N ASN A 198 7.08 -4.39 16.55
CA ASN A 198 7.30 -5.53 17.42
C ASN A 198 6.07 -6.44 17.60
N ILE A 199 4.87 -6.00 17.19
CA ILE A 199 3.64 -6.80 17.34
C ILE A 199 3.74 -8.18 16.66
N PRO A 200 4.20 -8.32 15.40
CA PRO A 200 4.28 -9.63 14.74
C PRO A 200 5.20 -10.60 15.49
N TYR A 201 6.36 -10.11 15.92
CA TYR A 201 7.33 -10.90 16.70
C TYR A 201 6.74 -11.33 18.05
N GLN A 202 6.02 -10.45 18.75
CA GLN A 202 5.36 -10.82 20.01
C GLN A 202 4.30 -11.90 19.81
N LYS A 203 3.54 -11.86 18.71
CA LYS A 203 2.55 -12.90 18.37
C LYS A 203 3.22 -14.23 18.07
N GLU A 204 4.26 -14.22 17.24
CA GLU A 204 5.06 -15.41 16.92
C GLU A 204 5.65 -16.05 18.20
N GLN A 205 6.21 -15.23 19.10
CA GLN A 205 6.72 -15.71 20.39
C GLN A 205 5.62 -16.33 21.27
N GLN A 206 4.41 -15.77 21.27
CA GLN A 206 3.28 -16.36 22.00
C GLN A 206 2.80 -17.68 21.37
N GLU A 207 2.78 -17.77 20.04
CA GLU A 207 2.42 -18.98 19.31
C GLU A 207 3.45 -20.10 19.55
N LEU A 208 4.74 -19.77 19.51
CA LEU A 208 5.83 -20.69 19.84
C LEU A 208 5.72 -21.22 21.26
N LYS A 209 5.39 -20.36 22.24
CA LYS A 209 5.14 -20.79 23.63
C LYS A 209 3.99 -21.79 23.72
N ARG A 210 2.86 -21.49 23.08
CA ARG A 210 1.70 -22.40 23.02
C ARG A 210 2.04 -23.72 22.33
N TYR A 211 2.89 -23.69 21.32
CA TYR A 211 3.35 -24.89 20.61
C TYR A 211 4.24 -25.76 21.52
N LYS A 212 5.20 -25.16 22.23
CA LYS A 212 6.05 -25.85 23.23
C LYS A 212 5.25 -26.51 24.36
N GLU A 213 4.19 -25.85 24.81
CA GLU A 213 3.31 -26.40 25.85
C GLU A 213 2.52 -27.63 25.37
N ARG A 214 2.17 -27.69 24.08
CA ARG A 214 1.45 -28.82 23.48
C ARG A 214 2.35 -30.01 23.14
N TYR A 215 3.57 -29.74 22.66
CA TYR A 215 4.52 -30.77 22.25
C TYR A 215 5.66 -30.85 23.27
N LYS A 216 5.62 -31.86 24.14
CA LYS A 216 6.61 -32.13 25.20
C LYS A 216 7.87 -32.87 24.71
N ASP A 217 8.03 -33.01 23.40
CA ASP A 217 9.17 -33.71 22.83
C ASP A 217 10.44 -32.86 22.97
N GLY A 218 11.48 -33.44 23.58
CA GLY A 218 12.69 -32.72 23.99
C GLY A 218 13.46 -32.12 22.82
N ASP A 219 13.44 -32.81 21.68
CA ASP A 219 14.12 -32.39 20.45
C ASP A 219 13.41 -31.20 19.78
N ILE A 220 12.07 -31.16 19.85
CA ILE A 220 11.25 -30.05 19.35
C ILE A 220 11.43 -28.81 20.23
N GLN A 221 11.55 -28.98 21.55
CA GLN A 221 11.75 -27.85 22.46
C GLN A 221 13.12 -27.18 22.30
N ALA A 222 14.17 -27.96 22.03
CA ALA A 222 15.52 -27.47 21.74
C ALA A 222 15.63 -26.79 20.37
N ALA A 223 14.93 -27.29 19.35
CA ALA A 223 14.86 -26.65 18.04
C ALA A 223 14.14 -25.27 18.07
N LEU A 224 13.19 -25.10 19.00
CA LEU A 224 12.39 -23.88 19.16
C LEU A 224 13.00 -22.85 20.12
N SER A 225 14.19 -23.09 20.67
CA SER A 225 14.85 -22.20 21.63
C SER A 225 15.95 -21.36 21.00
N PHE A 226 15.60 -20.44 20.09
CA PHE A 226 16.53 -19.41 19.64
C PHE A 226 15.79 -18.12 19.32
N ALA A 227 15.91 -17.14 20.21
CA ALA A 227 15.80 -15.72 19.89
C ALA A 227 16.53 -14.93 20.98
N ASP A 228 17.75 -14.47 20.70
CA ASP A 228 18.47 -13.57 21.59
C ASP A 228 17.72 -12.22 21.63
N PRO A 229 17.27 -11.74 22.82
CA PRO A 229 16.63 -10.44 22.96
C PRO A 229 17.46 -9.29 22.37
N SER A 230 18.79 -9.40 22.41
CA SER A 230 19.73 -8.40 21.91
C SER A 230 19.68 -8.31 20.39
N GLN A 231 19.74 -9.45 19.70
CA GLN A 231 19.59 -9.55 18.25
C GLN A 231 18.23 -9.01 17.78
N ARG A 232 17.17 -9.26 18.58
CA ARG A 232 15.85 -8.71 18.27
C ARG A 232 15.81 -7.18 18.38
N LEU A 233 16.44 -6.61 19.41
CA LEU A 233 16.50 -5.15 19.58
C LEU A 233 17.26 -4.49 18.41
N GLU A 234 18.36 -5.08 17.96
CA GLU A 234 19.13 -4.60 16.81
C GLU A 234 18.31 -4.70 15.51
N SER A 235 17.66 -5.85 15.27
CA SER A 235 16.75 -6.04 14.13
C SER A 235 15.61 -5.02 14.13
N LEU A 236 15.02 -4.75 15.29
CA LEU A 236 13.94 -3.76 15.43
C LEU A 236 14.44 -2.32 15.20
N ASP A 237 15.66 -2.00 15.61
CA ASP A 237 16.27 -0.70 15.30
C ASP A 237 16.51 -0.54 13.79
N ARG A 238 17.02 -1.58 13.12
CA ARG A 238 17.20 -1.59 11.67
C ARG A 238 15.89 -1.38 10.92
N GLN A 239 14.85 -2.15 11.26
CA GLN A 239 13.50 -2.00 10.69
C GLN A 239 12.94 -0.60 10.91
N TYR A 240 13.14 -0.02 12.10
CA TYR A 240 12.70 1.35 12.38
C TYR A 240 13.40 2.36 11.46
N ARG A 241 14.73 2.27 11.30
CA ARG A 241 15.50 3.18 10.44
C ARG A 241 15.07 3.09 8.97
N GLU A 242 14.83 1.88 8.47
CA GLU A 242 14.33 1.66 7.12
C GLU A 242 12.96 2.33 6.91
N VAL A 243 12.03 2.12 7.84
CA VAL A 243 10.69 2.74 7.81
C VAL A 243 10.77 4.26 7.91
N GLU A 244 11.61 4.77 8.81
CA GLU A 244 11.83 6.22 8.96
C GLU A 244 12.38 6.85 7.69
N ALA A 245 13.38 6.22 7.04
CA ALA A 245 13.93 6.68 5.77
C ALA A 245 12.86 6.73 4.66
N GLN A 246 12.01 5.70 4.58
CA GLN A 246 10.87 5.70 3.64
C GLN A 246 9.90 6.85 3.90
N TYR A 247 9.57 7.11 5.18
CA TYR A 247 8.65 8.19 5.54
C TYR A 247 9.24 9.57 5.24
N LEU A 248 10.53 9.78 5.52
CA LEU A 248 11.22 11.04 5.20
C LEU A 248 11.19 11.34 3.69
N HIS A 249 11.38 10.34 2.83
CA HIS A 249 11.22 10.51 1.39
C HIS A 249 9.81 10.93 0.98
N VAL A 250 8.78 10.37 1.62
CA VAL A 250 7.39 10.77 1.38
C VAL A 250 7.16 12.22 1.82
N LEU A 251 7.70 12.62 2.97
CA LEU A 251 7.56 13.98 3.49
C LEU A 251 8.28 15.01 2.61
N GLN A 252 9.51 14.74 2.16
CA GLN A 252 10.23 15.58 1.19
C GLN A 252 9.40 15.83 -0.06
N ARG A 253 8.73 14.79 -0.57
CA ARG A 253 7.86 14.91 -1.74
C ARG A 253 6.59 15.73 -1.44
N LEU A 254 6.01 15.62 -0.24
CA LEU A 254 4.87 16.43 0.16
C LEU A 254 5.21 17.92 0.32
N GLU A 255 6.44 18.26 0.67
CA GLU A 255 6.93 19.64 0.79
C GLU A 255 7.30 20.27 -0.55
N SER A 256 7.63 19.45 -1.56
CA SER A 256 7.92 19.91 -2.92
C SER A 256 6.70 20.29 -3.77
N LEU A 257 5.48 20.12 -3.24
CA LEU A 257 4.21 20.46 -3.88
C LEU A 257 3.73 21.86 -3.49
#